data_AF-A0A2W6AUH8-F1
#
_entry.id   AF-A0A2W6AUH8-F1
#
_cell.length_a   1.000
_cell.length_b   1.000
_cell.length_c   1.000
_cell.angle_alpha   90.00
_cell.angle_beta   90.00
_cell.angle_gamma   90.00
#
_symmetry.space_group_name_H-M   'P 1'
#
loop_
_entity.id
_entity.type
_entity.pdbx_description
1 polymer ?
#
loop_
_entity_poly.entity_id
_entity_poly.type
_entity_poly.pdbx_seq_one_letter_code
_entity_poly.pdbx_strand_id
1 'polypeptide(L)'
;MAREVHHEKEERTATGQENQSLGELFSELTKETTTLVRQEIQLAKTEISQKATSAGKDVGFLAAGGLAAYGGFLALIAAAILLIGHAITMWVSALIVGVVVVGIGGFLVMSGLNNLKNQQIAPHETLETLKEDKQWATEQTR
;
A
#
# COMPACT_ATOMS: atom_id res chain seq x y z
N MET A 1 -41.07 -74.28 40.32
CA MET A 1 -41.04 -72.80 40.33
C MET A 1 -39.66 -72.37 39.86
N ALA A 2 -39.56 -72.05 38.57
CA ALA A 2 -38.32 -71.66 37.90
C ALA A 2 -38.27 -70.12 37.83
N ARG A 3 -37.22 -69.51 38.40
CA ARG A 3 -36.75 -68.14 38.10
C ARG A 3 -35.28 -68.02 38.49
N GLU A 4 -34.43 -68.66 37.70
CA GLU A 4 -33.13 -68.07 37.36
C GLU A 4 -33.35 -67.10 36.20
N VAL A 5 -32.37 -66.22 35.98
CA VAL A 5 -32.29 -65.21 34.91
C VAL A 5 -33.08 -63.95 35.21
N HIS A 6 -32.42 -62.93 35.78
CA HIS A 6 -32.62 -61.50 35.45
C HIS A 6 -31.69 -60.61 36.31
N HIS A 7 -30.37 -60.77 36.20
CA HIS A 7 -29.42 -59.77 36.70
C HIS A 7 -28.13 -59.69 35.87
N GLU A 8 -28.26 -59.86 34.55
CA GLU A 8 -27.14 -59.71 33.59
C GLU A 8 -27.50 -58.64 32.55
N LYS A 9 -27.65 -57.39 33.00
CA LYS A 9 -27.86 -56.27 32.05
C LYS A 9 -27.37 -54.91 32.52
N GLU A 10 -26.29 -54.88 33.31
CA GLU A 10 -25.62 -53.60 33.68
C GLU A 10 -24.22 -53.43 33.09
N GLU A 11 -23.87 -54.18 32.05
CA GLU A 11 -22.53 -54.11 31.46
C GLU A 11 -22.55 -53.77 29.97
N ARG A 12 -23.35 -52.77 29.56
CA ARG A 12 -23.21 -52.17 28.22
C ARG A 12 -23.53 -50.69 28.27
N THR A 13 -22.50 -49.86 28.39
CA THR A 13 -22.29 -48.56 27.70
C THR A 13 -21.19 -47.74 28.39
N ALA A 14 -20.03 -48.35 28.63
CA ALA A 14 -18.82 -47.64 29.06
C ALA A 14 -17.70 -47.83 28.03
N THR A 15 -17.97 -47.58 26.76
CA THR A 15 -16.93 -47.52 25.71
C THR A 15 -17.37 -46.55 24.62
N GLY A 16 -17.07 -45.28 24.80
CA GLY A 16 -17.27 -44.27 23.75
C GLY A 16 -16.40 -43.03 23.89
N GLN A 17 -15.55 -42.93 24.91
CA GLN A 17 -14.90 -41.66 25.27
C GLN A 17 -13.37 -41.62 25.24
N GLU A 18 -12.64 -42.64 24.79
CA GLU A 18 -11.17 -42.65 25.06
C GLU A 18 -10.22 -42.72 23.86
N ASN A 19 -10.67 -42.51 22.62
CA ASN A 19 -9.71 -42.38 21.51
C ASN A 19 -10.19 -41.33 20.51
N GLN A 20 -9.99 -40.05 20.84
CA GLN A 20 -9.84 -39.06 19.76
C GLN A 20 -8.69 -39.56 18.90
N SER A 21 -9.02 -39.98 17.69
CA SER A 21 -8.02 -40.58 16.79
C SER A 21 -7.00 -39.51 16.38
N LEU A 22 -5.76 -39.92 16.08
CA LEU A 22 -4.75 -39.01 15.51
C LEU A 22 -5.24 -38.27 14.25
N GLY A 23 -6.19 -38.86 13.52
CA GLY A 23 -6.84 -38.23 12.37
C GLY A 23 -7.79 -37.09 12.74
N GLU A 24 -8.39 -37.14 13.93
CA GLU A 24 -9.30 -36.10 14.43
C GLU A 24 -8.52 -34.86 14.89
N LEU A 25 -7.39 -35.07 15.59
CA LEU A 25 -6.46 -33.99 15.96
C LEU A 25 -5.82 -33.32 14.73
N PHE A 26 -5.45 -34.09 13.71
CA PHE A 26 -4.90 -33.54 12.47
C PHE A 26 -5.96 -32.75 11.67
N SER A 27 -7.21 -33.22 11.66
CA SER A 27 -8.35 -32.50 11.08
C SER A 27 -8.60 -31.18 11.79
N GLU A 28 -8.53 -31.17 13.13
CA GLU A 28 -8.71 -29.98 13.95
C GLU A 28 -7.58 -28.95 13.74
N LEU A 29 -6.31 -29.37 13.77
CA LEU A 29 -5.16 -28.52 13.45
C LEU A 29 -5.24 -27.91 12.04
N THR A 30 -5.65 -28.71 11.04
CA THR A 30 -5.82 -28.24 9.65
C THR A 30 -6.93 -27.19 9.57
N LYS A 31 -8.02 -27.38 10.32
CA LYS A 31 -9.15 -26.45 10.39
C LYS A 31 -8.77 -25.16 11.10
N GLU A 32 -8.01 -25.22 12.18
CA GLU A 32 -7.47 -24.04 12.88
C GLU A 32 -6.50 -23.27 11.99
N THR A 33 -5.55 -23.96 11.34
CA THR A 33 -4.61 -23.33 10.40
C THR A 33 -5.34 -22.64 9.25
N THR A 34 -6.36 -23.30 8.68
CA THR A 34 -7.22 -22.70 7.65
C THR A 34 -7.96 -21.46 8.18
N THR A 35 -8.35 -21.48 9.45
CA THR A 35 -9.04 -20.35 10.10
C THR A 35 -8.09 -19.19 10.31
N LEU A 36 -6.87 -19.43 10.79
CA LEU A 36 -5.83 -18.41 10.94
C LEU A 36 -5.46 -17.76 9.60
N VAL A 37 -5.24 -18.56 8.55
CA VAL A 37 -4.95 -18.02 7.21
C VAL A 37 -6.09 -17.12 6.71
N ARG A 38 -7.34 -17.53 6.92
CA ARG A 38 -8.50 -16.69 6.56
C ARG A 38 -8.55 -15.40 7.36
N GLN A 39 -8.21 -15.43 8.64
CA GLN A 39 -8.17 -14.25 9.51
C GLN A 39 -7.06 -13.29 9.08
N GLU A 40 -5.87 -13.80 8.76
CA GLU A 40 -4.74 -12.98 8.28
C GLU A 40 -5.09 -12.28 6.96
N ILE A 41 -5.75 -12.99 6.04
CA ILE A 41 -6.26 -12.39 4.80
C ILE A 41 -7.30 -11.30 5.10
N GLN A 42 -8.22 -11.52 6.04
CA GLN A 42 -9.22 -10.52 6.43
C GLN A 42 -8.58 -9.30 7.09
N LEU A 43 -7.57 -9.51 7.92
CA LEU A 43 -6.81 -8.45 8.57
C LEU A 43 -6.03 -7.63 7.54
N ALA A 44 -5.26 -8.30 6.67
CA ALA A 44 -4.52 -7.66 5.59
C ALA A 44 -5.45 -6.86 4.67
N LYS A 45 -6.62 -7.41 4.30
CA LYS A 45 -7.62 -6.70 3.51
C LYS A 45 -8.12 -5.44 4.22
N THR A 46 -8.35 -5.52 5.52
CA THR A 46 -8.81 -4.38 6.33
C THR A 46 -7.74 -3.31 6.43
N GLU A 47 -6.50 -3.69 6.71
CA GLU A 47 -5.37 -2.77 6.82
C GLU A 47 -5.07 -2.08 5.48
N ILE A 48 -5.05 -2.85 4.38
CA ILE A 48 -4.88 -2.31 3.03
C ILE A 48 -6.03 -1.34 2.71
N SER A 49 -7.28 -1.68 3.02
CA SER A 49 -8.42 -0.81 2.78
C SER A 49 -8.31 0.50 3.56
N GLN A 50 -7.95 0.44 4.85
CA GLN A 50 -7.78 1.63 5.69
C GLN A 50 -6.64 2.51 5.18
N LYS A 51 -5.48 1.91 4.87
CA LYS A 51 -4.34 2.62 4.29
C LYS A 51 -4.70 3.26 2.95
N ALA A 52 -5.42 2.55 2.08
CA ALA A 52 -5.86 3.05 0.78
C ALA A 52 -6.85 4.21 0.92
N THR A 53 -7.80 4.14 1.86
CA THR A 53 -8.75 5.24 2.11
C THR A 53 -8.04 6.48 2.64
N SER A 54 -7.16 6.34 3.62
CA SER A 54 -6.40 7.48 4.18
C SER A 54 -5.48 8.11 3.12
N ALA A 55 -4.69 7.29 2.42
CA ALA A 55 -3.83 7.77 1.33
C ALA A 55 -4.65 8.42 0.21
N GLY A 56 -5.81 7.85 -0.15
CA GLY A 56 -6.71 8.41 -1.16
C GLY A 56 -7.27 9.77 -0.77
N LYS A 57 -7.62 9.97 0.50
CA LYS A 57 -8.06 11.27 1.03
C LYS A 57 -6.96 12.31 0.92
N ASP A 58 -5.74 11.98 1.33
CA ASP A 58 -4.60 12.91 1.31
C ASP A 58 -4.21 13.28 -0.12
N VAL A 59 -4.16 12.32 -1.02
CA VAL A 59 -3.97 12.57 -2.47
C VAL A 59 -5.09 13.44 -3.03
N GLY A 60 -6.33 13.23 -2.59
CA GLY A 60 -7.48 14.06 -2.97
C GLY A 60 -7.32 15.52 -2.55
N PHE A 61 -6.92 15.77 -1.31
CA PHE A 61 -6.65 17.13 -0.81
C PHE A 61 -5.47 17.78 -1.53
N LEU A 62 -4.38 17.04 -1.77
CA LEU A 62 -3.23 17.55 -2.52
C LEU A 62 -3.61 17.91 -3.96
N ALA A 63 -4.41 17.08 -4.62
CA ALA A 63 -4.89 17.37 -5.97
C ALA A 63 -5.80 18.61 -6.01
N ALA A 64 -6.78 18.70 -5.11
CA ALA A 64 -7.70 19.84 -5.03
C ALA A 64 -6.96 21.15 -4.68
N GLY A 65 -6.09 21.09 -3.66
CA GLY A 65 -5.25 22.22 -3.26
C GLY A 65 -4.29 22.64 -4.36
N GLY A 66 -3.67 21.69 -5.05
CA GLY A 66 -2.82 21.94 -6.21
C GLY A 66 -3.56 22.63 -7.36
N LEU A 67 -4.76 22.18 -7.70
CA LEU A 67 -5.61 22.83 -8.71
C LEU A 67 -5.99 24.26 -8.30
N ALA A 68 -6.39 24.46 -7.05
CA ALA A 68 -6.74 25.78 -6.53
C ALA A 68 -5.53 26.73 -6.54
N ALA A 69 -4.37 26.26 -6.09
CA ALA A 69 -3.12 27.02 -6.10
C ALA A 69 -2.68 27.35 -7.53
N TYR A 70 -2.81 26.41 -8.47
CA TYR A 70 -2.51 26.65 -9.89
C TYR A 70 -3.44 27.71 -10.49
N GLY A 71 -4.75 27.62 -10.26
CA GLY A 71 -5.71 28.64 -10.69
C GLY A 71 -5.43 30.02 -10.08
N GLY A 72 -5.13 30.08 -8.78
CA GLY A 72 -4.74 31.31 -8.10
C GLY A 72 -3.44 31.90 -8.65
N PHE A 73 -2.45 31.07 -8.97
CA PHE A 73 -1.22 31.51 -9.60
C PHE A 73 -1.45 32.12 -10.99
N LEU A 74 -2.30 31.51 -11.82
CA LEU A 74 -2.70 32.08 -13.11
C LEU A 74 -3.43 33.43 -12.94
N ALA A 75 -4.30 33.55 -11.93
CA ALA A 75 -4.97 34.81 -11.61
C ALA A 75 -3.97 35.90 -11.19
N LEU A 76 -2.94 35.56 -10.40
CA LEU A 76 -1.86 36.48 -10.01
C LEU A 76 -1.01 36.91 -11.22
N ILE A 77 -0.71 35.99 -12.14
CA ILE A 77 -0.03 36.33 -13.40
C ILE A 77 -0.88 37.33 -14.20
N ALA A 78 -2.18 37.05 -14.37
CA ALA A 78 -3.09 37.95 -15.07
C ALA A 78 -3.15 39.33 -14.38
N ALA A 79 -3.25 39.37 -13.05
CA ALA A 79 -3.24 40.60 -12.28
C ALA A 79 -1.94 41.40 -12.47
N ALA A 80 -0.78 40.73 -12.46
CA ALA A 80 0.51 41.36 -12.71
C ALA A 80 0.59 41.95 -14.13
N ILE A 81 0.08 41.24 -15.13
CA ILE A 81 0.01 41.72 -16.51
C ILE A 81 -0.88 42.96 -16.62
N LEU A 82 -2.06 42.95 -15.98
CA LEU A 82 -2.96 44.10 -16.00
C LEU A 82 -2.36 45.30 -15.26
N LEU A 83 -1.72 45.06 -14.11
CA LEU A 83 -1.09 46.10 -13.30
C LEU A 83 0.03 46.82 -14.06
N ILE A 84 0.96 46.06 -14.64
CA ILE A 84 2.06 46.62 -15.45
C ILE A 84 1.52 47.23 -16.75
N GLY A 85 0.45 46.65 -17.31
CA GLY A 85 -0.27 47.16 -18.48
C GLY A 85 -0.89 48.55 -18.28
N HIS A 86 -1.00 49.06 -17.05
CA HIS A 86 -1.36 50.47 -16.83
C HIS A 86 -0.20 51.44 -17.12
N ALA A 87 1.04 50.99 -17.01
CA ALA A 87 2.23 51.79 -17.26
C ALA A 87 2.77 51.64 -18.70
N ILE A 88 2.54 50.49 -19.34
CA ILE A 88 3.05 50.15 -20.68
C ILE A 88 2.00 49.39 -21.52
N THR A 89 2.26 49.15 -22.82
CA THR A 89 1.33 48.39 -23.66
C THR A 89 1.12 46.95 -23.15
N MET A 90 -0.14 46.50 -23.14
CA MET A 90 -0.55 45.23 -22.53
C MET A 90 0.19 43.99 -23.07
N TRP A 91 0.49 43.93 -24.37
CA TRP A 91 1.24 42.81 -24.95
C TRP A 91 2.71 42.76 -24.46
N VAL A 92 3.34 43.92 -24.24
CA VAL A 92 4.71 44.01 -23.70
C VAL A 92 4.72 43.53 -22.26
N SER A 93 3.73 43.94 -21.47
CA SER A 93 3.55 43.46 -20.11
C SER A 93 3.42 41.93 -20.04
N ALA A 94 2.60 41.35 -20.91
CA ALA A 94 2.42 39.90 -20.99
C ALA A 94 3.73 39.18 -21.31
N LEU A 95 4.55 39.72 -22.23
CA LEU A 95 5.86 39.16 -22.55
C LEU A 95 6.83 39.22 -21.38
N ILE A 96 6.91 40.36 -20.67
CA ILE A 96 7.82 40.51 -19.52
C ILE A 96 7.47 39.50 -18.43
N VAL A 97 6.19 39.44 -18.03
CA VAL A 97 5.74 38.50 -16.99
C VAL A 97 5.93 37.06 -17.45
N GLY A 98 5.62 36.75 -18.72
CA GLY A 98 5.82 35.44 -19.31
C GLY A 98 7.28 34.97 -19.27
N VAL A 99 8.23 35.83 -19.64
CA VAL A 99 9.67 35.51 -19.59
C VAL A 99 10.12 35.24 -18.16
N VAL A 100 9.67 36.04 -17.19
CA VAL A 100 9.99 35.83 -15.77
C VAL A 100 9.46 34.49 -15.27
N VAL A 101 8.19 34.17 -15.55
CA VAL A 101 7.56 32.90 -15.15
C VAL A 101 8.26 31.70 -15.80
N VAL A 102 8.55 31.77 -17.10
CA VAL A 102 9.30 30.72 -17.82
C VAL A 102 10.71 30.56 -17.26
N GLY A 103 11.39 31.66 -16.92
CA GLY A 103 12.72 31.63 -16.30
C GLY A 103 12.70 30.91 -14.95
N ILE A 104 11.77 31.25 -14.07
CA ILE A 104 11.60 30.60 -12.76
C ILE A 104 11.24 29.11 -12.96
N GLY A 105 10.27 28.82 -13.83
CA GLY A 105 9.84 27.45 -14.12
C GLY A 105 10.98 26.58 -14.67
N GLY A 106 11.75 27.12 -15.62
CA GLY A 106 12.93 26.45 -16.18
C GLY A 106 13.99 26.16 -15.13
N PHE A 107 14.27 27.12 -14.24
CA PHE A 107 15.20 26.93 -13.12
C PHE A 107 14.73 25.82 -12.16
N LEU A 108 13.45 25.80 -11.79
CA LEU A 108 12.88 24.78 -10.91
C LEU A 108 12.94 23.38 -11.56
N VAL A 109 12.57 23.26 -12.83
CA VAL A 109 12.66 22.00 -13.58
C VAL A 109 14.10 21.51 -13.64
N MET A 110 15.05 22.38 -13.98
CA MET A 110 16.45 22.00 -14.08
C MET A 110 17.02 21.58 -12.72
N SER A 111 16.65 22.29 -11.65
CA SER A 111 17.06 21.94 -10.28
C SER A 111 16.48 20.59 -9.85
N GLY A 112 15.21 20.33 -10.13
CA GLY A 112 14.55 19.05 -9.84
C GLY A 112 15.19 17.89 -10.60
N LEU A 113 15.43 18.06 -11.91
CA LEU A 113 16.12 17.05 -12.72
C LEU A 113 17.54 16.78 -12.23
N ASN A 114 18.27 17.80 -11.81
CA ASN A 114 19.61 17.63 -11.26
C ASN A 114 19.57 16.90 -9.91
N ASN A 115 18.60 17.19 -9.05
CA ASN A 115 18.45 16.48 -7.78
C ASN A 115 18.10 15.00 -7.99
N LEU A 116 17.21 14.68 -8.95
CA LEU A 116 16.86 13.30 -9.31
C LEU A 116 18.06 12.54 -9.89
N LYS A 117 18.92 13.19 -10.67
CA LYS A 117 20.15 12.58 -11.20
C LYS A 117 21.19 12.30 -10.10
N ASN A 118 21.27 13.17 -9.11
CA ASN A 118 22.24 13.07 -8.03
C ASN A 118 21.81 12.11 -6.91
N GLN A 119 20.50 11.88 -6.75
CA GLN A 119 20.01 10.83 -5.87
C GLN A 119 20.14 9.49 -6.59
N GLN A 120 20.92 8.57 -6.01
CA GLN A 120 20.90 7.16 -6.41
C GLN A 120 19.55 6.57 -5.98
N ILE A 121 18.52 6.72 -6.82
CA ILE A 121 17.16 6.21 -6.55
C ILE A 121 17.15 4.66 -6.50
N ALA A 122 18.21 4.01 -6.97
CA ALA A 122 18.40 2.58 -6.85
C ALA A 122 18.90 2.20 -5.44
N PRO A 123 18.11 1.47 -4.61
CA PRO A 123 18.57 1.00 -3.31
C PRO A 123 19.72 0.02 -3.51
N HIS A 124 20.95 0.45 -3.21
CA HIS A 124 22.16 -0.33 -3.47
C HIS A 124 22.17 -1.63 -2.66
N GLU A 125 21.83 -1.54 -1.38
CA GLU A 125 21.72 -2.69 -0.46
C GLU A 125 20.73 -3.74 -0.98
N THR A 126 19.53 -3.32 -1.40
CA THR A 126 18.50 -4.25 -1.89
C THR A 126 18.91 -4.90 -3.21
N LEU A 127 19.63 -4.18 -4.08
CA LEU A 127 20.13 -4.73 -5.32
C LEU A 127 21.30 -5.69 -5.11
N GLU A 128 22.08 -5.51 -4.04
CA GLU A 128 23.17 -6.40 -3.65
C GLU A 128 22.63 -7.71 -3.07
N THR A 129 21.69 -7.63 -2.12
CA THR A 129 21.04 -8.82 -1.55
C THR A 129 20.33 -9.65 -2.63
N LEU A 130 19.65 -9.01 -3.58
CA LEU A 130 19.00 -9.73 -4.70
C LEU A 130 20.00 -10.40 -5.66
N LYS A 131 21.22 -9.87 -5.79
CA LYS A 131 22.29 -10.51 -6.58
C LYS A 131 22.87 -11.70 -5.85
N GLU A 132 23.10 -11.58 -4.54
CA GLU A 132 23.57 -12.67 -3.68
C GLU A 132 22.55 -13.82 -3.68
N ASP A 133 21.26 -13.53 -3.49
CA ASP A 133 20.19 -14.53 -3.52
C ASP A 133 20.14 -15.28 -4.87
N LYS A 134 20.33 -14.56 -5.98
CA LYS A 134 20.40 -15.16 -7.32
C LYS A 134 21.62 -16.07 -7.46
N GLN A 135 22.78 -15.66 -6.94
CA GLN A 135 23.99 -16.48 -6.97
C GLN A 135 23.80 -17.76 -6.15
N TRP A 136 23.28 -17.65 -4.94
CA TRP A 136 23.01 -18.79 -4.05
C TRP A 136 22.03 -19.78 -4.67
N ALA A 137 20.95 -19.30 -5.30
CA ALA A 137 19.98 -20.14 -6.00
C ALA A 137 20.57 -20.86 -7.22
N THR A 138 21.51 -20.23 -7.94
CA THR A 138 22.16 -20.83 -9.12
C THR A 138 23.15 -21.93 -8.70
N GLU A 139 23.84 -21.72 -7.59
CA GLU A 139 24.84 -22.65 -7.04
C GLU A 139 24.21 -23.92 -6.43
N GLN A 140 23.00 -23.81 -5.88
CA GLN A 140 22.19 -24.95 -5.42
C GLN A 140 21.69 -25.87 -6.55
N THR A 141 21.48 -25.33 -7.75
CA THR A 141 20.94 -26.08 -8.90
C THR A 141 22.00 -26.77 -9.77
N ARG A 142 23.29 -26.61 -9.46
CA ARG A 142 24.40 -27.17 -10.23
C ARG A 142 25.12 -28.27 -9.46
#